data_AF-A0A853I8Z7-F1
#
_entry.id   AF-A0A853I8Z7-F1
#
_cell.length_a   1.000
_cell.length_b   1.000
_cell.length_c   1.000
_cell.angle_alpha   90.00
_cell.angle_beta   90.00
_cell.angle_gamma   90.00
#
_symmetry.space_group_name_H-M   'P 1'
#
loop_
_entity.id
_entity.type
_entity.pdbx_description
1 polymer ?
#
loop_
_entity_poly.entity_id
_entity_poly.type
_entity_poly.pdbx_seq_one_letter_code
_entity_poly.pdbx_strand_id
1 'polypeptide(L)'
;MRYLNKLLFLVLNASFLLSSNLSACSKESYIVGYSEFFPFMYTAEDSEVKGLDIKLVRKVFEQACCTIKLVNMPWSRIVKGLRNGVPDVALVASKTKERSVYAYFSIPYRNEQMRFMIRNNEASQWPIQSLQDVLKFKMRIAVVLNNWFGEEFA
;
A
#
# COMPACT_ATOMS: atom_id res chain seq x y z
N MET A 1 -44.53 34.34 36.38
CA MET A 1 -43.19 34.39 35.75
C MET A 1 -42.13 33.59 36.52
N ARG A 2 -42.40 32.34 36.92
CA ARG A 2 -41.47 31.52 37.73
C ARG A 2 -41.10 30.18 37.06
N TYR A 3 -41.78 29.83 35.97
CA TYR A 3 -41.55 28.62 35.17
C TYR A 3 -40.85 28.89 33.83
N LEU A 4 -40.88 30.14 33.34
CA LEU A 4 -40.31 30.51 32.03
C LEU A 4 -38.76 30.45 32.05
N ASN A 5 -38.14 30.76 33.19
CA ASN A 5 -36.67 30.66 33.35
C ASN A 5 -36.17 29.24 33.59
N LYS A 6 -37.04 28.27 33.93
CA LYS A 6 -36.61 26.86 34.07
C LYS A 6 -36.56 26.13 32.72
N LEU A 7 -37.42 26.50 31.77
CA LEU A 7 -37.34 25.95 30.41
C LEU A 7 -36.17 26.54 29.61
N LEU A 8 -35.78 27.80 29.85
CA LEU A 8 -34.65 28.42 29.17
C LEU A 8 -33.29 27.78 29.54
N PHE A 9 -33.17 27.24 30.76
CA PHE A 9 -31.97 26.53 31.23
C PHE A 9 -31.86 25.07 30.74
N LEU A 10 -32.99 24.46 30.35
CA LEU A 10 -33.04 23.08 29.85
C LEU A 10 -32.65 22.98 28.37
N VAL A 11 -32.88 24.04 27.57
CA VAL A 11 -32.47 24.09 26.16
C VAL A 11 -30.97 24.41 26.03
N LEU A 12 -30.40 25.19 26.95
CA LEU A 12 -28.99 25.61 26.87
C LEU A 12 -27.97 24.50 27.21
N ASN A 13 -28.40 23.41 27.84
CA ASN A 13 -27.54 22.25 28.16
C ASN A 13 -27.64 21.10 27.14
N ALA A 14 -28.58 21.15 26.19
CA ALA A 14 -28.75 20.09 25.19
C ALA A 14 -27.92 20.31 23.91
N SER A 15 -27.30 21.49 23.74
CA SER A 15 -26.55 21.85 22.53
C SER A 15 -25.04 21.58 22.62
N PHE A 16 -24.53 21.04 23.73
CA PHE A 16 -23.11 20.76 23.92
C PHE A 16 -22.77 19.26 23.91
N LEU A 17 -23.52 18.49 23.11
CA LEU A 17 -23.10 17.17 22.63
C LEU A 17 -22.93 17.22 21.10
N LEU A 18 -22.27 18.25 20.58
CA LEU A 18 -21.52 18.04 19.35
C LEU A 18 -20.34 17.15 19.73
N SER A 19 -20.54 15.84 19.61
CA SER A 19 -19.45 14.88 19.51
C SER A 19 -18.55 15.39 18.40
N SER A 20 -17.47 16.09 18.74
CA SER A 20 -16.36 16.29 17.83
C SER A 20 -15.89 14.88 17.50
N ASN A 21 -16.31 14.33 16.36
CA ASN A 21 -15.57 13.26 15.72
C ASN A 21 -14.19 13.88 15.53
N LEU A 22 -13.27 13.55 16.43
CA LEU A 22 -11.87 13.85 16.25
C LEU A 22 -11.50 13.03 15.01
N SER A 23 -11.62 13.63 13.83
CA SER A 23 -11.23 13.00 12.59
C SER A 23 -9.75 12.74 12.72
N ALA A 24 -9.37 11.49 12.99
CA ALA A 24 -7.97 11.06 12.97
C ALA A 24 -7.34 11.31 11.59
N CYS A 25 -8.18 11.47 10.57
CA CYS A 25 -7.84 11.67 9.18
C CYS A 25 -7.68 13.16 8.89
N SER A 26 -6.52 13.53 8.35
CA SER A 26 -6.23 14.89 7.87
C SER A 26 -6.74 15.15 6.46
N LYS A 27 -7.24 14.11 5.77
CA LYS A 27 -7.79 14.17 4.41
C LYS A 27 -9.15 13.48 4.39
N GLU A 28 -10.04 13.97 3.52
CA GLU A 28 -11.33 13.32 3.26
C GLU A 28 -11.14 11.90 2.73
N SER A 29 -10.19 11.71 1.80
CA SER A 29 -9.82 10.41 1.26
C SER A 29 -8.32 10.34 0.94
N TYR A 30 -7.71 9.20 1.23
CA TYR A 30 -6.30 8.93 0.92
C TYR A 30 -6.18 8.14 -0.38
N ILE A 31 -5.30 8.58 -1.27
CA ILE A 31 -4.99 7.88 -2.52
C ILE A 31 -4.03 6.74 -2.21
N VAL A 32 -4.52 5.51 -2.40
CA VAL A 32 -3.70 4.31 -2.31
C VAL A 32 -3.35 3.87 -3.74
N GLY A 33 -2.09 4.03 -4.12
CA GLY A 33 -1.59 3.59 -5.41
C GLY A 33 -1.32 2.09 -5.40
N TYR A 34 -1.84 1.38 -6.40
CA TYR A 34 -1.59 -0.04 -6.59
C TYR A 34 -1.21 -0.35 -8.05
N SER A 35 -0.50 -1.46 -8.24
CA SER A 35 -0.15 -2.00 -9.55
C SER A 35 -0.53 -3.48 -9.57
N GLU A 36 -0.89 -4.03 -10.73
CA GLU A 36 -1.36 -5.42 -10.82
C GLU A 36 -0.27 -6.40 -10.35
N PHE A 37 -0.57 -7.14 -9.28
CA PHE A 37 0.30 -8.17 -8.72
C PHE A 37 -0.54 -9.23 -8.00
N PHE A 38 -0.99 -10.23 -8.75
CA PHE A 38 -1.74 -11.35 -8.20
C PHE A 38 -0.88 -12.20 -7.25
N PRO A 39 -1.42 -12.71 -6.12
CA PRO A 39 -2.78 -12.55 -5.59
C PRO A 39 -2.94 -11.36 -4.61
N PHE A 40 -1.97 -10.45 -4.56
CA PHE A 40 -1.86 -9.41 -3.54
C PHE A 40 -2.75 -8.19 -3.82
N MET A 41 -2.75 -7.73 -5.07
CA MET A 41 -3.52 -6.59 -5.53
C MET A 41 -3.82 -6.77 -7.01
N TYR A 42 -5.09 -6.91 -7.37
CA TYR A 42 -5.48 -7.10 -8.76
C TYR A 42 -6.90 -6.62 -9.01
N THR A 43 -7.19 -6.25 -10.25
CA THR A 43 -8.54 -5.92 -10.70
C THR A 43 -9.22 -7.20 -11.19
N ALA A 44 -10.30 -7.62 -10.52
CA ALA A 44 -11.05 -8.82 -10.88
C ALA A 44 -12.02 -8.57 -12.06
N GLU A 45 -12.63 -9.63 -12.56
CA GLU A 45 -13.55 -9.59 -13.71
C GLU A 45 -14.78 -8.69 -13.46
N ASP A 46 -15.23 -8.61 -12.21
CA ASP A 46 -16.31 -7.70 -11.79
C ASP A 46 -15.85 -6.24 -11.61
N SER A 47 -14.65 -5.91 -12.11
CA SER A 47 -14.00 -4.59 -11.97
C SER A 47 -13.70 -4.17 -10.53
N GLU A 48 -13.88 -5.08 -9.55
CA GLU A 48 -13.49 -4.82 -8.17
C GLU A 48 -11.99 -5.04 -7.97
N VAL A 49 -11.37 -4.14 -7.22
CA VAL A 49 -9.98 -4.30 -6.80
C VAL A 49 -9.94 -5.23 -5.58
N LYS A 50 -9.25 -6.37 -5.74
CA LYS A 50 -9.17 -7.47 -4.78
C LYS A 50 -7.72 -7.87 -4.51
N GLY A 51 -7.54 -8.76 -3.53
CA GLY A 51 -6.25 -9.32 -3.15
C GLY A 51 -5.92 -9.13 -1.67
N LEU A 52 -4.85 -9.78 -1.23
CA LEU A 52 -4.45 -9.81 0.19
C LEU A 52 -4.10 -8.41 0.72
N ASP A 53 -3.30 -7.63 -0.01
CA ASP A 53 -2.89 -6.29 0.41
C ASP A 53 -4.04 -5.29 0.30
N ILE A 54 -4.98 -5.52 -0.62
CA ILE A 54 -6.21 -4.71 -0.73
C ILE A 54 -7.13 -4.94 0.48
N LYS A 55 -7.29 -6.19 0.91
CA LYS A 55 -8.05 -6.50 2.13
C LYS A 55 -7.40 -5.88 3.36
N LEU A 56 -6.07 -5.97 3.46
CA LEU A 56 -5.29 -5.40 4.56
C LEU A 56 -5.46 -3.88 4.65
N VAL A 57 -5.19 -3.14 3.57
CA VAL A 57 -5.26 -1.68 3.60
C VAL A 57 -6.68 -1.19 3.87
N ARG A 58 -7.71 -1.85 3.31
CA ARG A 58 -9.11 -1.51 3.62
C ARG A 58 -9.41 -1.66 5.11
N LYS A 59 -8.97 -2.76 5.73
CA LYS A 59 -9.19 -3.00 7.16
C LYS A 59 -8.45 -2.00 8.05
N VAL A 60 -7.21 -1.66 7.69
CA VAL A 60 -6.42 -0.63 8.41
C VAL A 60 -7.14 0.72 8.38
N PHE A 61 -7.59 1.16 7.21
CA PHE A 61 -8.27 2.45 7.07
C PHE A 61 -9.67 2.47 7.67
N GLU A 62 -10.41 1.35 7.61
CA GLU A 62 -11.68 1.15 8.30
C GLU A 62 -11.51 1.32 9.83
N GLN A 63 -10.49 0.68 10.42
CA GLN A 63 -10.18 0.82 11.84
C GLN A 63 -9.74 2.23 12.23
N ALA A 64 -9.09 2.95 11.32
CA ALA A 64 -8.70 4.34 11.51
C ALA A 64 -9.85 5.34 11.28
N CYS A 65 -11.05 4.85 10.89
CA CYS A 65 -12.19 5.66 10.46
C CYS A 65 -11.85 6.63 9.31
N CYS A 66 -10.93 6.22 8.42
CA CYS A 66 -10.50 6.97 7.25
C CYS A 66 -10.97 6.32 5.95
N THR A 67 -11.21 7.13 4.92
CA THR A 67 -11.57 6.60 3.58
C THR A 67 -10.35 6.51 2.67
N ILE A 68 -10.39 5.57 1.72
CA ILE A 68 -9.37 5.41 0.69
C ILE A 68 -9.96 5.40 -0.70
N LYS A 69 -9.17 5.88 -1.66
CA LYS A 69 -9.39 5.70 -3.08
C LYS A 69 -8.25 4.87 -3.66
N LEU A 70 -8.57 3.67 -4.14
CA LEU A 70 -7.62 2.82 -4.85
C LEU A 70 -7.43 3.35 -6.28
N VAL A 71 -6.18 3.57 -6.67
CA VAL A 71 -5.84 4.06 -8.02
C VAL A 71 -4.79 3.15 -8.64
N ASN A 72 -5.14 2.53 -9.76
CA ASN A 72 -4.21 1.74 -10.55
C ASN A 72 -3.19 2.65 -11.23
N MET A 73 -1.92 2.34 -11.09
CA MET A 73 -0.84 3.04 -11.78
C MET A 73 0.41 2.15 -11.88
N PRO A 74 1.30 2.38 -12.87
CA PRO A 74 2.55 1.66 -12.98
C PRO A 74 3.39 1.81 -11.71
N TRP A 75 4.05 0.73 -11.27
CA TRP A 75 4.88 0.73 -10.04
C TRP A 75 5.89 1.88 -10.00
N SER A 76 6.61 2.13 -11.09
CA SER A 76 7.57 3.24 -11.17
C SER A 76 6.92 4.61 -10.94
N ARG A 77 5.64 4.78 -11.29
CA ARG A 77 4.89 6.03 -11.03
C ARG A 77 4.53 6.16 -9.56
N ILE A 78 4.14 5.07 -8.90
CA ILE A 78 3.88 5.02 -7.45
C ILE A 78 5.11 5.47 -6.68
N VAL A 79 6.25 4.81 -6.92
CA VAL A 79 7.49 5.04 -6.17
C VAL A 79 8.00 6.47 -6.34
N LYS A 80 7.96 7.00 -7.57
CA LYS A 80 8.35 8.38 -7.85
C LYS A 80 7.36 9.38 -7.25
N GLY A 81 6.07 9.10 -7.35
CA GLY A 81 5.00 9.96 -6.91
C GLY A 81 4.92 10.14 -5.39
N LEU A 82 5.29 9.13 -4.61
CA LEU A 82 5.41 9.21 -3.15
C LEU A 82 6.27 10.40 -2.68
N ARG A 83 7.34 10.74 -3.43
CA ARG A 83 8.21 11.90 -3.12
C ARG A 83 7.46 13.23 -3.14
N ASN A 84 6.39 13.30 -3.93
CA ASN A 84 5.55 14.48 -4.10
C ASN A 84 4.21 14.35 -3.35
N GLY A 85 4.05 13.32 -2.52
CA GLY A 85 2.81 13.07 -1.77
C GLY A 85 1.64 12.53 -2.59
N VAL A 86 1.88 12.00 -3.81
CA VAL A 86 0.83 11.40 -4.65
C VAL A 86 1.36 10.13 -5.33
N PRO A 87 0.95 8.92 -4.92
CA PRO A 87 -0.13 8.63 -3.97
C PRO A 87 0.26 8.90 -2.52
N ASP A 88 -0.73 8.87 -1.63
CA ASP A 88 -0.51 8.97 -0.18
C ASP A 88 0.10 7.69 0.40
N VAL A 89 -0.30 6.54 -0.16
CA VAL A 89 0.10 5.21 0.29
C VAL A 89 0.47 4.35 -0.91
N ALA A 90 1.56 3.61 -0.77
CA ALA A 90 1.92 2.52 -1.67
C ALA A 90 1.80 1.18 -0.94
N LEU A 91 1.34 0.16 -1.66
CA LEU A 91 1.29 -1.22 -1.17
C LEU A 91 2.52 -1.99 -1.65
N VAL A 92 2.86 -3.08 -0.96
CA VAL A 92 3.88 -4.05 -1.40
C VAL A 92 5.27 -3.43 -1.56
N ALA A 93 5.58 -2.39 -0.79
CA ALA A 93 6.84 -1.67 -0.89
C ALA A 93 7.91 -2.25 0.07
N SER A 94 8.99 -2.80 -0.49
CA SER A 94 10.17 -3.15 0.33
C SER A 94 10.81 -1.89 0.92
N LYS A 95 11.14 -1.94 2.21
CA LYS A 95 11.87 -0.88 2.89
C LYS A 95 13.33 -0.87 2.43
N THR A 96 13.80 0.25 1.91
CA THR A 96 15.21 0.47 1.54
C THR A 96 15.72 1.77 2.15
N LYS A 97 17.05 1.95 2.23
CA LYS A 97 17.66 3.21 2.67
C LYS A 97 17.18 4.38 1.81
N GLU A 98 17.19 4.21 0.49
CA GLU A 98 16.73 5.23 -0.47
C GLU A 98 15.27 5.63 -0.24
N ARG A 99 14.36 4.67 -0.10
CA ARG A 99 12.93 4.94 0.07
C ARG A 99 12.62 5.57 1.42
N SER A 100 13.40 5.22 2.45
CA SER A 100 13.23 5.75 3.81
C SER A 100 13.58 7.24 3.93
N VAL A 101 14.23 7.83 2.92
CA VAL A 101 14.51 9.28 2.89
C VAL A 101 13.25 10.10 2.69
N TYR A 102 12.23 9.56 2.01
CA TYR A 102 11.04 10.33 1.60
C TYR A 102 9.71 9.67 1.93
N ALA A 103 9.72 8.42 2.43
CA ALA A 103 8.51 7.69 2.78
C ALA A 103 8.64 7.06 4.16
N TYR A 104 7.55 7.11 4.92
CA TYR A 104 7.38 6.29 6.12
C TYR A 104 6.93 4.89 5.73
N PHE A 105 7.35 3.90 6.52
CA PHE A 105 6.97 2.50 6.35
C PHE A 105 6.18 2.05 7.57
N SER A 106 5.19 1.19 7.34
CA SER A 106 4.52 0.46 8.43
C SER A 106 5.50 -0.47 9.14
N ILE A 107 5.04 -1.07 10.23
CA ILE A 107 5.66 -2.31 10.70
C ILE A 107 5.65 -3.35 9.55
N PRO A 108 6.71 -4.16 9.41
CA PRO A 108 6.76 -5.18 8.38
C PRO A 108 5.69 -6.24 8.66
N TYR A 109 4.93 -6.62 7.63
CA TYR A 109 3.84 -7.58 7.71
C TYR A 109 4.00 -8.77 6.77
N ARG A 110 5.08 -8.80 5.96
CA ARG A 110 5.40 -9.88 5.03
C ARG A 110 6.91 -9.97 4.82
N ASN A 111 7.43 -11.19 4.77
CA ASN A 111 8.77 -11.48 4.28
C ASN A 111 8.68 -12.01 2.85
N GLU A 112 9.50 -11.47 1.96
CA GLU A 112 9.57 -11.87 0.56
C GLU A 112 10.94 -12.43 0.24
N GLN A 113 10.98 -13.51 -0.53
CA GLN A 113 12.21 -14.09 -1.05
C GLN A 113 12.19 -14.00 -2.57
N MET A 114 13.22 -13.41 -3.14
CA MET A 114 13.37 -13.37 -4.59
C MET A 114 13.85 -14.71 -5.12
N ARG A 115 13.25 -15.18 -6.21
CA ARG A 115 13.55 -16.47 -6.83
C ARG A 115 13.54 -16.35 -8.34
N PHE A 116 14.36 -17.15 -9.00
CA PHE A 116 14.26 -17.30 -10.45
C PHE A 116 13.07 -18.17 -10.82
N MET A 117 12.40 -17.77 -11.90
CA MET A 117 11.42 -18.60 -12.58
C MET A 117 11.97 -18.96 -13.95
N ILE A 118 12.03 -20.25 -14.24
CA ILE A 118 12.53 -20.82 -15.49
C ILE A 118 11.43 -21.69 -16.07
N ARG A 119 11.33 -21.75 -17.41
CA ARG A 119 10.40 -22.67 -18.06
C ARG A 119 10.73 -24.11 -17.66
N ASN A 120 9.71 -24.89 -17.33
CA ASN A 120 9.88 -26.23 -16.77
C ASN A 120 10.73 -27.16 -17.67
N ASN A 121 10.54 -27.07 -18.99
CA ASN A 121 11.29 -27.84 -19.97
C ASN A 121 12.75 -27.37 -20.19
N GLU A 122 13.14 -26.24 -19.61
CA GLU A 122 14.49 -25.68 -19.68
C GLU A 122 15.23 -25.76 -18.35
N ALA A 123 14.55 -26.08 -17.24
CA ALA A 123 15.13 -26.04 -15.90
C ALA A 123 16.39 -26.91 -15.76
N SER A 124 16.41 -28.08 -16.39
CA SER A 124 17.59 -28.98 -16.38
C SER A 124 18.80 -28.43 -17.14
N GLN A 125 18.60 -27.46 -18.05
CA GLN A 125 19.66 -26.82 -18.84
C GLN A 125 20.35 -25.70 -18.06
N TRP A 126 19.70 -25.20 -17.01
CA TRP A 126 20.15 -24.04 -16.23
C TRP A 126 20.34 -24.43 -14.76
N PRO A 127 21.50 -25.01 -14.39
CA PRO A 127 21.80 -25.35 -13.00
C PRO A 127 22.17 -24.09 -12.19
N ILE A 128 21.23 -23.16 -12.05
CA ILE A 128 21.40 -21.89 -11.35
C ILE A 128 21.40 -22.14 -9.83
N GLN A 129 22.44 -21.71 -9.15
CA GLN A 129 22.57 -21.77 -7.69
C GLN A 129 22.62 -20.38 -7.06
N SER A 130 22.95 -19.36 -7.85
CA SER A 130 23.14 -17.97 -7.40
C SER A 130 22.71 -16.96 -8.47
N LEU A 131 22.59 -15.67 -8.12
CA LEU A 131 22.32 -14.63 -9.11
C LEU A 131 23.50 -14.48 -10.10
N GLN A 132 24.74 -14.72 -9.68
CA GLN A 132 25.92 -14.59 -10.55
C GLN A 132 25.93 -15.61 -11.69
N ASP A 133 25.25 -16.74 -11.53
CA ASP A 133 25.13 -17.75 -12.61
C ASP A 133 24.43 -17.19 -13.85
N VAL A 134 23.57 -16.17 -13.70
CA VAL A 134 22.95 -15.45 -14.84
C VAL A 134 24.01 -14.88 -15.77
N LEU A 135 25.09 -14.31 -15.21
CA LEU A 135 26.20 -13.76 -15.99
C LEU A 135 27.03 -14.87 -16.63
N LYS A 136 27.33 -15.92 -15.86
CA LYS A 136 28.10 -17.09 -16.32
C LYS A 136 27.43 -17.76 -17.52
N PHE A 137 26.12 -17.94 -17.46
CA PHE A 137 25.33 -18.57 -18.51
C PHE A 137 24.84 -17.59 -19.58
N LYS A 138 25.23 -16.31 -19.50
CA LYS A 138 24.82 -15.25 -20.44
C LYS A 138 23.31 -15.19 -20.63
N MET A 139 22.57 -15.40 -19.55
CA MET A 139 21.11 -15.43 -19.57
C MET A 139 20.54 -14.02 -19.74
N ARG A 140 19.37 -13.95 -20.36
CA ARG A 140 18.52 -12.74 -20.35
C ARG A 140 17.47 -12.90 -19.27
N ILE A 141 17.42 -11.94 -18.35
CA ILE A 141 16.43 -11.93 -17.27
C ILE A 141 15.45 -10.76 -17.47
N ALA A 142 14.21 -10.98 -17.04
CA ALA A 142 13.19 -9.94 -16.98
C ALA A 142 12.99 -9.54 -15.52
N VAL A 143 12.93 -8.23 -15.27
CA VAL A 143 12.69 -7.67 -13.94
C VAL A 143 11.71 -6.51 -14.01
N VAL A 144 11.02 -6.27 -12.90
CA VAL A 144 10.19 -5.07 -12.72
C VAL A 144 11.09 -3.91 -12.30
N LEU A 145 11.13 -2.86 -13.13
CA LEU A 145 11.93 -1.67 -12.84
C LEU A 145 11.51 -0.99 -11.53
N ASN A 146 12.48 -0.37 -10.85
CA ASN A 146 12.30 0.29 -9.55
C ASN A 146 11.77 -0.63 -8.44
N ASN A 147 11.78 -1.95 -8.63
CA ASN A 147 11.53 -2.91 -7.56
C ASN A 147 12.83 -3.20 -6.79
N TRP A 148 12.71 -3.81 -5.61
CA TRP A 148 13.83 -4.21 -4.78
C TRP A 148 13.94 -5.74 -4.81
N PHE A 149 15.06 -6.25 -5.32
CA PHE A 149 15.31 -7.69 -5.50
C PHE A 149 16.29 -8.27 -4.45
N GLY A 150 16.75 -7.44 -3.51
CA GLY A 150 17.78 -7.79 -2.52
C GLY A 150 19.11 -7.12 -2.81
N GLU A 151 20.03 -7.18 -1.84
CA GLU A 151 21.35 -6.53 -1.95
C GLU A 151 22.21 -7.11 -3.07
N GLU A 152 22.05 -8.40 -3.36
CA GLU A 152 22.80 -9.08 -4.43
C GLU A 152 22.50 -8.51 -5.82
N PHE A 153 21.34 -7.88 -5.99
CA PHE A 153 20.90 -7.26 -7.24
C PHE A 153 21.20 -5.76 -7.32
N ALA A 154 21.53 -5.13 -6.20
CA ALA A 154 21.59 -3.67 -6.04
C ALA A 154 22.88 -3.04 -6.58
#